data_AF-A0A381RIT6-F1
#
_entry.id   AF-A0A381RIT6-F1
#
_cell.length_a   1.000
_cell.length_b   1.000
_cell.length_c   1.000
_cell.angle_alpha   90.00
_cell.angle_beta   90.00
_cell.angle_gamma   90.00
#
_symmetry.space_group_name_H-M   'P 1'
#
loop_
_entity.id
_entity.type
_entity.pdbx_description
1 polymer ?
#
loop_
_entity_poly.entity_id
_entity_poly.type
_entity_poly.pdbx_seq_one_letter_code
_entity_poly.pdbx_strand_id
1 'polypeptide(L)'
;MMEDHKKTYFLNAIWLALLTGIEVWIIGLGLPRMGLVVLLLAITVTKIMLVAMVYMHLKYETKMLRRLIFIPIPLALIFLWSVIYDLAFQWII
;
A
#
# COMPACT_ATOMS: atom_id res chain seq x y z
N MET A 1 23.96 -18.66 12.25
CA MET A 1 23.68 -17.26 12.62
C MET A 1 22.21 -17.23 13.02
N MET A 2 21.88 -17.02 14.30
CA MET A 2 20.49 -16.93 14.74
C MET A 2 19.91 -15.65 14.14
N GLU A 3 19.27 -15.76 12.97
CA GLU A 3 18.69 -14.61 12.27
C GLU A 3 17.65 -13.99 13.19
N ASP A 4 18.00 -12.84 13.73
CA ASP A 4 17.19 -12.12 14.70
C ASP A 4 16.04 -11.45 13.95
N HIS A 5 15.02 -12.24 13.62
CA HIS A 5 13.85 -11.83 12.86
C HIS A 5 13.21 -10.55 13.45
N LYS A 6 13.32 -10.37 14.78
CA LYS A 6 12.87 -9.19 15.50
C LYS A 6 13.55 -7.91 15.02
N LYS A 7 14.85 -7.95 14.72
CA LYS A 7 15.59 -6.80 14.18
C LYS A 7 15.09 -6.43 12.78
N THR A 8 14.80 -7.43 11.94
CA THR A 8 14.26 -7.19 10.58
C THR A 8 12.88 -6.55 10.63
N TYR A 9 11.98 -7.03 11.49
CA TYR A 9 10.67 -6.38 11.67
C TYR A 9 10.80 -4.96 12.23
N PHE A 10 11.64 -4.76 13.24
CA PHE A 10 11.83 -3.46 13.84
C PHE A 10 12.41 -2.43 12.85
N LEU A 11 13.41 -2.84 12.06
CA LEU A 11 13.98 -1.99 11.02
C LEU A 11 12.95 -1.66 9.93
N ASN A 12 12.13 -2.64 9.52
CA ASN A 12 11.06 -2.41 8.55
C ASN A 12 9.96 -1.48 9.10
N ALA A 13 9.63 -1.58 10.39
CA ALA A 13 8.71 -0.65 11.04
C ALA A 13 9.22 0.79 11.02
N ILE A 14 10.50 1.00 11.33
CA ILE A 14 11.15 2.31 11.24
C ILE A 14 11.08 2.84 9.81
N TRP A 15 11.39 2.01 8.82
CA TRP A 15 11.34 2.41 7.42
C TRP A 15 9.93 2.82 6.98
N LEU A 16 8.91 2.06 7.36
CA LEU A 16 7.50 2.41 7.09
C LEU A 16 7.09 3.73 7.77
N ALA A 17 7.51 3.94 9.02
CA ALA A 17 7.25 5.18 9.73
C ALA A 17 7.90 6.39 9.04
N LEU A 18 9.14 6.21 8.57
CA LEU A 18 9.90 7.24 7.87
C LEU A 18 9.26 7.57 6.51
N LEU A 19 8.85 6.57 5.73
CA LEU A 19 8.10 6.78 4.47
C LEU A 19 6.78 7.54 4.72
N THR A 20 6.07 7.20 5.80
CA THR A 20 4.82 7.89 6.16
C THR A 20 5.06 9.34 6.56
N GLY A 21 6.12 9.61 7.32
CA GLY A 21 6.54 10.99 7.65
C GLY A 21 6.87 11.81 6.40
N ILE A 22 7.56 11.19 5.43
CA ILE A 22 7.86 11.82 4.13
C ILE A 22 6.58 12.15 3.36
N GLU A 23 5.59 11.25 3.30
CA GLU A 23 4.32 11.52 2.62
C GLU A 23 3.59 12.74 3.21
N VAL A 24 3.48 12.80 4.54
CA VAL A 24 2.83 13.92 5.22
C VAL A 24 3.58 15.23 4.93
N TRP A 25 4.91 15.18 4.92
CA TRP A 25 5.74 16.34 4.63
C TRP A 25 5.58 16.83 3.18
N ILE A 26 5.56 15.91 2.21
CA ILE A 26 5.40 16.20 0.77
C ILE A 26 4.09 16.93 0.48
N ILE A 27 3.01 16.60 1.19
CA ILE A 27 1.70 17.25 1.01
C ILE A 27 1.80 18.76 1.30
N GLY A 28 2.67 19.17 2.23
CA GLY A 28 2.89 20.58 2.57
C GLY A 28 3.76 21.38 1.59
N LEU A 29 4.41 20.73 0.62
CA LEU A 29 5.38 21.38 -0.29
C LEU A 29 4.73 22.11 -1.48
N GLY A 30 3.41 22.07 -1.63
CA GLY A 30 2.71 22.80 -2.69
C GLY A 30 3.00 22.31 -4.11
N LEU A 31 3.34 21.03 -4.27
CA LEU A 31 3.62 20.42 -5.56
C LEU A 31 2.39 20.44 -6.51
N PRO A 32 2.61 20.45 -7.84
CA PRO A 32 1.52 20.32 -8.81
C PRO A 32 0.75 19.00 -8.58
N ARG A 33 -0.58 19.07 -8.62
CA ARG A 33 -1.49 17.97 -8.23
C ARG A 33 -1.12 16.63 -8.85
N MET A 34 -0.85 16.62 -10.15
CA MET A 34 -0.50 15.39 -10.88
C MET A 34 0.80 14.77 -10.37
N GLY A 35 1.82 15.59 -10.10
CA GLY A 35 3.11 15.13 -9.57
C GLY A 35 2.98 14.61 -8.14
N LEU A 36 2.16 15.28 -7.32
CA LEU A 36 1.87 14.84 -5.95
C LEU A 36 1.16 13.48 -5.95
N VAL A 37 0.14 13.28 -6.79
CA VAL A 37 -0.58 12.01 -6.91
C VAL A 37 0.35 10.87 -7.31
N VAL A 38 1.17 11.06 -8.35
CA VAL A 38 2.10 10.02 -8.81
C VAL A 38 3.12 9.68 -7.73
N LEU A 39 3.66 10.69 -7.03
CA LEU A 39 4.64 10.50 -5.98
C LEU A 39 4.05 9.75 -4.77
N LEU A 40 2.87 10.13 -4.30
CA LEU A 40 2.20 9.45 -3.18
C LEU A 40 1.81 8.02 -3.54
N LEU A 41 1.38 7.77 -4.78
CA LEU A 41 1.10 6.41 -5.26
C LEU A 41 2.38 5.56 -5.27
N ALA A 42 3.50 6.09 -5.76
CA ALA A 42 4.77 5.38 -5.77
C ALA A 42 5.25 5.02 -4.35
N ILE A 43 5.12 5.94 -3.39
CA ILE A 43 5.46 5.66 -1.99
C ILE A 43 4.52 4.62 -1.39
N THR A 44 3.21 4.71 -1.69
CA THR A 44 2.20 3.75 -1.24
C THR A 44 2.50 2.33 -1.75
N VAL A 45 2.79 2.18 -3.05
CA VAL A 45 3.17 0.89 -3.65
C VAL A 45 4.40 0.31 -2.96
N THR A 46 5.40 1.15 -2.70
CA THR A 46 6.63 0.74 -2.01
C THR A 46 6.34 0.22 -0.60
N LYS A 47 5.48 0.88 0.17
CA LYS A 47 5.07 0.42 1.50
C LYS A 47 4.35 -0.92 1.45
N ILE A 48 3.42 -1.09 0.50
CA ILE A 48 2.70 -2.36 0.31
C ILE A 48 3.70 -3.49 0.02
N MET A 49 4.70 -3.25 -0.83
CA MET A 49 5.74 -4.25 -1.12
C MET A 49 6.57 -4.61 0.11
N LEU A 50 6.99 -3.62 0.91
CA LEU A 50 7.73 -3.88 2.15
C LEU A 50 6.92 -4.69 3.16
N VAL A 51 5.62 -4.39 3.29
CA VAL A 51 4.72 -5.17 4.15
C VAL A 51 4.56 -6.59 3.63
N ALA A 52 4.34 -6.76 2.33
CA ALA A 52 4.19 -8.07 1.70
C ALA A 52 5.45 -8.93 1.85
N MET A 53 6.63 -8.36 1.62
CA MET A 53 7.88 -9.10 1.69
C MET A 53 8.30 -9.46 3.12
N VAL A 54 8.14 -8.53 4.07
CA VAL A 54 8.66 -8.68 5.44
C VAL A 54 7.60 -9.23 6.39
N TYR A 55 6.42 -8.63 6.46
CA TYR A 55 5.41 -9.01 7.46
C TYR A 55 4.53 -10.18 7.01
N MET A 56 4.18 -10.25 5.73
CA MET A 56 3.39 -11.38 5.20
C MET A 56 4.25 -12.59 4.85
N HIS A 57 5.57 -12.52 5.07
CA HIS A 57 6.54 -13.61 4.81
C HIS A 57 6.51 -14.13 3.38
N LEU A 58 5.98 -13.32 2.43
CA LEU A 58 5.71 -13.76 1.08
C LEU A 58 6.98 -14.16 0.31
N LYS A 59 8.14 -13.70 0.79
CA LYS A 59 9.47 -14.07 0.28
C LYS A 59 9.80 -15.56 0.48
N TYR A 60 9.28 -16.17 1.54
CA TYR A 60 9.60 -17.56 1.94
C TYR A 60 8.44 -18.54 1.70
N GLU A 61 7.31 -18.03 1.22
CA GLU A 61 6.06 -18.78 1.02
C GLU A 61 5.96 -19.47 -0.35
N THR A 62 5.05 -20.42 -0.45
CA THR A 62 4.81 -21.17 -1.69
C THR A 62 4.19 -20.28 -2.78
N LYS A 63 4.45 -20.61 -4.06
CA LYS A 63 3.95 -19.84 -5.23
C LYS A 63 2.41 -19.68 -5.24
N MET A 64 1.68 -20.59 -4.59
CA MET A 64 0.22 -20.52 -4.42
C MET A 64 -0.21 -19.41 -3.45
N LEU A 65 0.38 -19.33 -2.24
CA LEU A 65 0.04 -18.26 -1.30
C LEU A 65 0.37 -16.88 -1.86
N ARG A 66 1.48 -16.77 -2.61
CA ARG A 66 1.81 -15.52 -3.32
C ARG A 66 0.75 -15.08 -4.32
N ARG A 67 0.10 -16.02 -5.01
CA ARG A 67 -0.98 -15.73 -5.97
C ARG A 67 -2.28 -15.36 -5.26
N LEU A 68 -2.53 -15.92 -4.08
CA LEU A 68 -3.73 -15.65 -3.28
C LEU A 68 -3.85 -14.16 -2.90
N ILE A 69 -2.73 -13.50 -2.61
CA ILE A 69 -2.70 -12.05 -2.29
C ILE A 69 -3.18 -11.18 -3.47
N PHE A 70 -3.08 -11.66 -4.70
CA PHE A 70 -3.56 -10.92 -5.86
C PHE A 70 -5.07 -10.99 -6.04
N ILE A 71 -5.79 -11.89 -5.34
CA ILE A 71 -7.25 -12.01 -5.45
C ILE A 71 -8.01 -10.80 -4.85
N PRO A 72 -7.69 -10.30 -3.64
CA PRO A 72 -8.43 -9.17 -3.08
C PRO A 72 -8.20 -7.84 -3.83
N ILE A 73 -7.12 -7.70 -4.59
CA ILE A 73 -6.79 -6.46 -5.33
C ILE A 73 -7.85 -6.12 -6.41
N PRO A 74 -8.13 -6.97 -7.41
CA PRO A 74 -9.17 -6.71 -8.39
C PRO A 74 -10.56 -6.66 -7.76
N LEU A 75 -10.79 -7.44 -6.69
CA LEU A 75 -12.06 -7.38 -5.96
C LEU A 75 -12.28 -5.99 -5.36
N ALA A 76 -11.26 -5.41 -4.72
CA ALA A 76 -11.29 -4.07 -4.17
C ALA A 76 -11.45 -3.00 -5.26
N LEU A 77 -10.81 -3.17 -6.42
CA LEU A 77 -10.96 -2.26 -7.56
C LEU A 77 -12.40 -2.28 -8.11
N ILE A 78 -12.97 -3.46 -8.32
CA ILE A 78 -14.37 -3.61 -8.77
C ILE A 78 -15.32 -3.00 -7.74
N PHE A 79 -15.08 -3.26 -6.46
CA PHE A 79 -15.88 -2.71 -5.37
C PHE A 79 -15.81 -1.17 -5.36
N LEU A 80 -14.62 -0.57 -5.42
CA LEU A 80 -14.45 0.88 -5.49
C LEU A 80 -15.16 1.48 -6.70
N TRP A 81 -15.03 0.83 -7.87
CA TRP A 81 -15.69 1.27 -9.09
C TRP A 81 -17.21 1.22 -8.99
N SER A 82 -17.74 0.14 -8.40
CA SER A 82 -19.17 -0.01 -8.13
C SER A 82 -19.69 1.08 -7.18
N VAL A 83 -18.96 1.36 -6.11
CA VAL A 83 -19.33 2.40 -5.12
C VAL A 83 -19.31 3.79 -5.75
N ILE A 84 -18.39 4.09 -6.65
CA ILE A 84 -18.35 5.39 -7.35
C ILE A 84 -19.63 5.59 -8.18
N TYR A 85 -20.11 4.56 -8.88
CA TYR A 85 -21.37 4.65 -9.62
C TYR A 85 -22.59 4.74 -8.72
N ASP A 86 -22.60 4.00 -7.62
CA ASP A 86 -23.68 4.03 -6.64
C ASP A 86 -23.77 5.39 -5.93
N LEU A 87 -22.64 6.01 -5.57
CA LEU A 87 -22.60 7.37 -5.02
C LEU A 87 -22.99 8.44 -6.05
N ALA A 88 -22.68 8.23 -7.33
CA ALA A 88 -23.11 9.12 -8.41
C ALA A 88 -24.61 8.97 -8.73
N PHE A 89 -25.25 7.90 -8.26
CA PHE A 89 -26.70 7.72 -8.27
C PHE A 89 -27.33 8.66 -7.22
N GLN A 90 -27.34 9.96 -7.51
CA GLN A 90 -28.13 10.91 -6.74
C GLN A 90 -29.59 10.46 -6.82
N TRP A 91 -30.20 10.22 -5.67
CA TRP A 91 -31.64 10.08 -5.51
C TRP A 91 -32.33 11.36 -5.98
N ILE A 92 -32.54 11.47 -7.29
CA ILE A 92 -33.51 12.40 -7.87
C ILE A 92 -34.87 11.71 -7.68
N ILE A 93 -35.47 11.99 -6.53
CA ILE A 93 -36.92 11.95 -6.32
C ILE A 93 -37.36 13.41 -6.25
#